data_AF-A0A1G6WD17-F1
#
_entry.id   AF-A0A1G6WD17-F1
#
_cell.length_a   1.000
_cell.length_b   1.000
_cell.length_c   1.000
_cell.angle_alpha   90.00
_cell.angle_beta   90.00
_cell.angle_gamma   90.00
#
_symmetry.space_group_name_H-M   'P 1'
#
loop_
_entity.id
_entity.type
_entity.pdbx_description
1 polymer ?
#
loop_
_entity_poly.entity_id
_entity_poly.type
_entity_poly.pdbx_seq_one_letter_code
_entity_poly.pdbx_strand_id
1 'polypeptide(L)'
;MTTQLIPFLHPGPGGPPFFLGGLMFLLLTTALVGGLLLLLARRGRLGPPPAFFRSPEHDARTTLANRFANGDISTEEFLERASVLNWTPGVHDPADPNRRPPKR
;
A
#
# COMPACT_ATOMS: atom_id res chain seq x y z
N MET A 1 -20.37 77.01 3.18
CA MET A 1 -19.72 75.93 3.95
C MET A 1 -20.54 74.67 3.76
N THR A 2 -20.15 73.82 2.81
CA THR A 2 -20.84 72.55 2.50
C THR A 2 -19.88 71.42 2.81
N THR A 3 -20.19 70.71 3.89
CA THR A 3 -19.39 69.62 4.45
C THR A 3 -19.37 68.43 3.49
N GLN A 4 -18.16 68.10 3.03
CA GLN A 4 -17.82 66.91 2.27
C GLN A 4 -18.04 65.65 3.13
N LEU A 5 -18.86 64.71 2.66
CA LEU A 5 -18.88 63.32 3.15
C LEU A 5 -18.34 62.44 2.02
N ILE A 6 -17.04 62.15 2.10
CA ILE A 6 -16.36 61.16 1.26
C ILE A 6 -16.72 59.79 1.85
N PRO A 7 -17.40 58.88 1.13
CA PRO A 7 -17.52 57.50 1.58
C PRO A 7 -16.14 56.85 1.41
N PHE A 8 -15.48 56.60 2.54
CA PHE A 8 -14.32 55.72 2.62
C PHE A 8 -14.72 54.31 2.16
N LEU A 9 -14.40 53.99 0.92
CA LEU A 9 -14.45 52.63 0.41
C LEU A 9 -13.34 51.84 1.11
N HIS A 10 -13.66 51.12 2.17
CA HIS A 10 -12.73 50.22 2.84
C HIS A 10 -12.33 49.07 1.88
N PRO A 11 -11.05 48.82 1.60
CA PRO A 11 -10.61 47.57 1.00
C PRO A 11 -10.84 46.46 2.03
N GLY A 12 -11.90 45.66 1.85
CA GLY A 12 -12.14 44.50 2.68
C GLY A 12 -10.95 43.53 2.60
N PRO A 13 -10.52 42.92 3.73
CA PRO A 13 -9.45 41.93 3.72
C PRO A 13 -9.96 40.62 3.09
N GLY A 14 -10.01 40.58 1.77
CA GLY A 14 -10.43 39.44 0.95
C GLY A 14 -9.36 38.35 0.84
N GLY A 15 -8.76 37.95 1.95
CA GLY A 15 -7.95 36.73 1.99
C GLY A 15 -8.86 35.51 1.88
N PRO A 16 -8.49 34.45 1.13
CA PRO A 16 -9.28 33.22 1.11
C PRO A 16 -9.43 32.72 2.55
N PRO A 17 -10.63 32.27 2.96
CA PRO A 17 -10.86 31.85 4.34
C PRO A 17 -9.84 30.77 4.70
N PHE A 18 -9.21 30.86 5.88
CA PHE A 18 -8.13 29.95 6.31
C PHE A 18 -8.48 28.46 6.14
N PHE A 19 -9.77 28.12 6.21
CA PHE A 19 -10.31 26.79 5.93
C PHE A 19 -10.07 26.32 4.48
N LEU A 20 -10.19 27.22 3.49
CA LEU A 20 -9.88 26.92 2.08
C LEU A 20 -8.38 26.67 1.89
N GLY A 21 -7.53 27.47 2.53
CA GLY A 21 -6.08 27.29 2.49
C GLY A 21 -5.64 25.98 3.15
N GLY A 22 -6.20 25.66 4.32
CA GLY A 22 -5.96 24.40 5.01
C GLY A 22 -6.44 23.18 4.22
N LEU A 23 -7.60 23.27 3.58
CA LEU A 23 -8.14 22.22 2.72
C LEU A 23 -7.25 22.00 1.48
N MET A 24 -6.81 23.08 0.81
CA MET A 24 -5.89 23.01 -0.32
C MET A 24 -4.55 22.40 0.08
N PHE A 25 -4.02 22.79 1.25
CA PHE A 25 -2.78 22.22 1.78
C PHE A 25 -2.92 20.72 2.10
N LEU A 26 -4.05 20.31 2.68
CA LEU A 26 -4.35 18.90 2.96
C LEU A 26 -4.47 18.08 1.66
N LEU A 27 -5.13 18.61 0.63
CA LEU A 27 -5.27 17.94 -0.66
C LEU A 27 -3.93 17.84 -1.39
N LEU A 28 -3.12 18.90 -1.36
CA LEU A 28 -1.79 18.89 -1.97
C LEU A 28 -0.88 17.87 -1.29
N THR A 29 -0.86 17.84 0.04
CA THR A 29 -0.03 16.90 0.81
C THR A 29 -0.47 15.45 0.62
N THR A 30 -1.77 15.16 0.65
CA THR A 30 -2.28 13.80 0.37
C THR A 30 -2.00 13.36 -1.06
N ALA A 31 -2.14 14.24 -2.06
CA ALA A 31 -1.77 13.95 -3.44
C ALA A 31 -0.27 13.69 -3.61
N LEU A 32 0.58 14.45 -2.91
CA LEU A 32 2.04 14.26 -2.95
C LEU A 32 2.45 12.94 -2.32
N VAL A 33 1.96 12.64 -1.13
CA VAL A 33 2.24 11.39 -0.42
C VAL A 33 1.68 10.20 -1.18
N GLY A 34 0.42 10.27 -1.60
CA GLY A 34 -0.22 9.21 -2.38
C GLY A 34 0.46 8.99 -3.73
N GLY A 35 0.82 10.06 -4.43
CA GLY A 35 1.56 10.00 -5.70
C GLY A 35 2.96 9.41 -5.54
N LEU A 36 3.67 9.77 -4.47
CA LEU A 36 5.00 9.22 -4.15
C LEU A 36 4.91 7.73 -3.83
N LEU A 37 3.94 7.32 -3.01
CA LEU A 37 3.68 5.90 -2.70
C LEU A 37 3.32 5.12 -3.97
N LEU A 38 2.47 5.66 -4.84
CA LEU A 38 2.10 5.02 -6.11
C LEU A 38 3.31 4.89 -7.06
N LEU A 39 4.16 5.91 -7.14
CA LEU A 39 5.39 5.87 -7.93
C LEU A 39 6.38 4.82 -7.38
N LEU A 40 6.51 4.72 -6.06
CA LEU A 40 7.33 3.68 -5.42
C LEU A 40 6.74 2.28 -5.63
N ALA A 41 5.41 2.14 -5.61
CA ALA A 41 4.71 0.89 -5.90
C ALA A 41 4.99 0.43 -7.33
N ARG A 42 4.84 1.36 -8.29
CA ARG A 42 5.07 1.10 -9.71
C ARG A 42 6.51 0.76 -10.04
N ARG A 43 7.48 1.30 -9.29
CA ARG A 43 8.90 1.00 -9.45
C ARG A 43 9.33 -0.29 -8.72
N GLY A 44 8.41 -1.03 -8.10
CA GLY A 44 8.74 -2.23 -7.34
C GLY A 44 9.66 -1.96 -6.14
N ARG A 45 9.73 -0.69 -5.69
CA ARG A 45 10.59 -0.23 -4.58
C ARG A 45 9.84 -0.11 -3.26
N LEU A 46 8.51 -0.22 -3.27
CA LEU A 46 7.82 -0.65 -2.05
C LEU A 46 8.25 -2.09 -1.83
N GLY A 47 9.14 -2.27 -0.86
CA GLY A 47 9.58 -3.59 -0.43
C GLY A 47 8.39 -4.49 -0.05
N PRO A 48 8.66 -5.77 0.24
CA PRO A 48 7.60 -6.73 0.57
C PRO A 48 6.65 -6.13 1.61
N PRO A 49 5.33 -6.38 1.47
CA PRO A 49 4.33 -5.80 2.36
C PRO A 49 4.70 -6.05 3.82
N PRO A 50 4.38 -5.09 4.72
CA PRO A 50 4.78 -5.20 6.12
C PRO A 50 4.31 -6.54 6.69
N ALA A 51 5.17 -7.19 7.47
CA ALA A 51 4.99 -8.56 7.96
C ALA A 51 3.63 -8.82 8.65
N PHE A 52 2.98 -7.77 9.15
CA PHE A 52 1.61 -7.82 9.69
C PHE A 52 0.54 -8.29 8.69
N PHE A 53 0.76 -8.18 7.38
CA PHE A 53 -0.15 -8.71 6.36
C PHE A 53 0.19 -10.13 5.92
N ARG A 54 1.25 -10.76 6.47
CA ARG A 54 1.56 -12.16 6.17
C ARG A 54 0.69 -13.04 7.03
N SER A 55 -0.09 -13.90 6.36
CA SER A 55 -0.79 -14.99 7.03
C SER A 55 0.24 -15.89 7.73
N PRO A 56 -0.03 -16.38 8.96
CA PRO A 56 0.81 -17.39 9.61
C PRO A 56 1.07 -18.62 8.72
N GLU A 57 0.13 -18.96 7.84
CA GLU A 57 0.27 -20.05 6.86
C GLU A 57 1.32 -19.74 5.79
N HIS A 58 1.55 -18.46 5.48
CA HIS A 58 2.58 -18.05 4.53
C HIS A 58 3.96 -18.29 5.13
N ASP A 59 4.18 -17.87 6.37
CA ASP A 59 5.47 -18.05 7.07
C ASP A 59 5.76 -19.54 7.34
N ALA A 60 4.73 -20.33 7.65
CA ALA A 60 4.85 -21.79 7.79
C ALA A 60 5.31 -22.43 6.47
N ARG A 61 4.71 -22.05 5.34
CA ARG A 61 5.11 -22.54 4.01
C ARG A 61 6.54 -22.13 3.65
N THR A 62 6.93 -20.88 3.91
CA THR A 62 8.31 -20.41 3.68
C THR A 62 9.33 -21.20 4.49
N THR A 63 9.02 -21.47 5.76
CA THR A 63 9.91 -22.26 6.62
C THR A 63 10.05 -23.69 6.11
N LEU A 64 8.94 -24.31 5.70
CA LEU A 64 8.94 -25.67 5.14
C LEU A 64 9.73 -25.73 3.82
N ALA A 65 9.53 -24.75 2.93
CA ALA A 65 10.26 -24.64 1.67
C ALA A 65 11.77 -24.50 1.88
N ASN A 66 12.18 -23.63 2.81
CA ASN A 66 13.60 -23.40 3.11
C ASN A 66 14.26 -24.66 3.65
N ARG A 67 13.61 -25.39 4.56
CA ARG A 67 14.13 -26.65 5.10
C ARG A 67 14.29 -27.72 4.01
N PHE A 68 13.31 -27.84 3.12
CA PHE A 68 13.41 -28.77 2.00
C PHE A 68 14.56 -28.38 1.04
N ALA A 69 14.69 -27.09 0.72
CA ALA A 69 15.76 -26.58 -0.14
C ALA A 69 17.16 -26.78 0.47
N ASN A 70 17.28 -26.69 1.79
CA ASN A 70 18.52 -26.96 2.52
C ASN A 70 18.83 -28.46 2.65
N GLY A 71 17.87 -29.34 2.38
CA GLY A 71 17.98 -30.78 2.61
C GLY A 71 17.80 -31.19 4.07
N ASP A 72 17.22 -30.33 4.91
CA ASP A 72 16.95 -30.60 6.33
C ASP A 72 15.80 -31.61 6.53
N ILE A 73 14.95 -31.80 5.53
CA ILE A 73 13.79 -32.70 5.54
C ILE A 73 13.72 -33.51 4.23
N SER A 74 13.17 -34.73 4.29
CA SER A 74 13.01 -35.56 3.10
C SER A 74 11.82 -35.10 2.25
N THR A 75 11.76 -35.61 1.02
CA THR A 75 10.64 -35.37 0.09
C THR A 75 9.32 -35.88 0.65
N GLU A 76 9.29 -37.07 1.28
CA GLU A 76 8.05 -37.59 1.88
C GLU A 76 7.54 -36.69 3.00
N GLU A 77 8.42 -36.27 3.91
CA GLU A 77 8.08 -35.39 5.03
C GLU A 77 7.59 -34.03 4.55
N PHE A 78 8.22 -33.48 3.51
CA PHE A 78 7.80 -32.24 2.89
C PHE A 78 6.38 -32.36 2.32
N LEU A 79 6.07 -33.44 1.60
CA LEU A 79 4.74 -33.66 1.01
C LEU A 79 3.65 -33.87 2.05
N GLU A 80 3.94 -34.60 3.12
CA GLU A 80 3.02 -34.78 4.25
C GLU A 80 2.69 -33.42 4.88
N ARG A 81 3.71 -32.63 5.24
CA ARG A 81 3.52 -31.32 5.87
C ARG A 81 2.87 -30.31 4.93
N ALA A 82 3.19 -30.37 3.63
CA ALA A 82 2.54 -29.54 2.62
C ALA A 82 1.03 -29.86 2.52
N SER A 83 0.65 -31.15 2.61
CA SER A 83 -0.77 -31.55 2.59
C SER A 83 -1.55 -31.04 3.81
N VAL A 84 -0.94 -31.07 5.01
CA VAL A 84 -1.52 -30.51 6.24
C VAL A 84 -1.79 -29.00 6.10
N LEU A 85 -0.91 -28.31 5.39
CA LEU A 85 -1.02 -26.89 5.07
C LEU A 85 -1.92 -26.60 3.85
N ASN A 86 -2.60 -27.60 3.28
CA ASN A 86 -3.33 -27.52 2.00
C ASN A 86 -2.49 -26.87 0.87
N TRP A 87 -1.18 -27.05 0.93
CA TRP A 87 -0.23 -26.45 0.02
C TRP A 87 0.20 -27.47 -1.03
N THR A 88 -0.05 -27.14 -2.29
CA THR A 88 0.41 -27.91 -3.45
C THR A 88 1.56 -27.17 -4.15
N PRO A 89 2.81 -27.65 -4.01
CA PRO A 89 3.96 -27.10 -4.69
C PRO A 89 3.72 -27.05 -6.21
N GLY A 90 3.94 -25.90 -6.84
CA GLY A 90 3.78 -25.71 -8.29
C GLY A 90 2.37 -25.39 -8.82
N VAL A 91 1.30 -25.56 -8.03
CA VAL A 91 -0.09 -25.25 -8.44
C VAL A 91 -0.60 -23.94 -7.83
N HIS A 92 -0.16 -23.63 -6.62
CA HIS A 92 -0.57 -22.45 -5.87
C HIS A 92 0.65 -21.72 -5.30
N ASP A 93 1.28 -20.89 -6.11
CA ASP A 93 2.04 -19.76 -5.58
C ASP A 93 1.10 -18.54 -5.54
N PRO A 94 0.48 -18.21 -4.39
CA PRO A 94 -0.32 -16.99 -4.25
C PRO A 94 0.54 -15.72 -4.33
N ALA A 95 1.88 -15.84 -4.32
CA ALA A 95 2.80 -14.73 -4.50
C ALA A 95 3.28 -14.55 -5.94
N ASP A 96 2.83 -15.37 -6.91
CA ASP A 96 3.15 -15.18 -8.33
C ASP A 96 2.39 -13.96 -8.88
N PRO A 97 3.07 -12.83 -9.14
CA PRO A 97 2.42 -11.62 -9.64
C PRO A 97 1.95 -11.75 -11.10
N ASN A 98 2.36 -12.81 -11.82
CA ASN A 98 1.96 -13.07 -13.21
C ASN A 98 0.72 -13.99 -13.32
N ARG A 99 0.11 -14.38 -12.20
CA ARG A 99 -1.03 -15.30 -12.22
C ARG A 99 -2.28 -14.59 -12.78
N ARG A 100 -2.65 -14.92 -14.02
CA ARG A 100 -3.93 -14.50 -14.61
C ARG A 100 -5.07 -15.16 -13.83
N PRO A 101 -6.17 -14.43 -13.51
CA PRO A 101 -7.30 -15.01 -12.81
C PRO A 101 -7.90 -16.15 -13.65
N PRO A 102 -8.33 -17.26 -13.01
CA PRO A 102 -9.02 -18.33 -13.73
C PRO A 102 -10.29 -17.77 -14.36
N LYS A 103 -10.43 -17.94 -15.68
CA LYS A 103 -11.65 -17.60 -16.42
C LYS A 103 -12.75 -18.55 -15.91
N ARG A 104 -13.68 -18.00 -15.14
CA ARG A 104 -14.83 -18.71 -14.59
C ARG A 104 -15.90 -18.93 -15.64
#